data_AF-A0A1H4BKU5-F1
#
_entry.id   AF-A0A1H4BKU5-F1
#
_cell.length_a   1.000
_cell.length_b   1.000
_cell.length_c   1.000
_cell.angle_alpha   90.00
_cell.angle_beta   90.00
_cell.angle_gamma   90.00
#
_symmetry.space_group_name_H-M   'P 1'
#
loop_
_entity.id
_entity.type
_entity.pdbx_description
1 polymer ?
#
loop_
_entity_poly.entity_id
_entity_poly.type
_entity_poly.pdbx_seq_one_letter_code
_entity_poly.pdbx_strand_id
1 'polypeptide(L)' 'MKTQIHDLRKVRMWYEVKELSSNPGNSDSKIAKKLGVDRRTVSRYKKMSEEEFHEFSMKQRVYELVLSPYYP' A
#
# COMPACT_ATOMS: atom_id res chain seq x y z
N MET A 1 -13.43 -15.57 -5.98
CA MET A 1 -13.56 -14.15 -5.57
C MET A 1 -12.41 -13.81 -4.62
N LYS A 2 -11.42 -13.00 -5.05
CA LYS A 2 -10.41 -12.48 -4.11
C LYS A 2 -11.09 -11.44 -3.23
N THR A 3 -10.96 -11.64 -1.94
CA THR A 3 -11.89 -11.25 -0.87
C THR A 3 -11.84 -9.74 -0.54
N GLN A 4 -13.01 -9.09 -0.42
CA GLN A 4 -13.18 -7.69 0.08
C GLN A 4 -12.36 -7.37 1.34
N ILE A 5 -12.07 -8.39 2.17
CA ILE A 5 -11.32 -8.27 3.42
C ILE A 5 -9.87 -7.79 3.20
N HIS A 6 -9.22 -8.17 2.09
CA HIS A 6 -7.85 -7.74 1.81
C HIS A 6 -7.76 -6.26 1.43
N ASP A 7 -8.81 -5.71 0.80
CA ASP A 7 -8.90 -4.30 0.43
C ASP A 7 -9.10 -3.43 1.67
N LEU A 8 -10.01 -3.84 2.56
CA LEU A 8 -10.29 -3.13 3.83
C LEU A 8 -9.03 -3.00 4.71
N ARG A 9 -8.15 -4.02 4.73
CA ARG A 9 -6.88 -3.95 5.45
C ARG A 9 -5.92 -2.91 4.88
N LYS A 10 -5.82 -2.79 3.55
CA LYS A 10 -4.97 -1.77 2.92
C LYS A 10 -5.50 -0.36 3.18
N VAL A 11 -6.82 -0.18 3.04
CA VAL A 11 -7.49 1.11 3.27
C VAL A 11 -7.22 1.56 4.71
N ARG A 12 -7.48 0.70 5.69
CA ARG A 12 -7.18 0.99 7.09
C ARG A 12 -5.71 1.36 7.32
N MET A 13 -4.80 0.61 6.70
CA MET A 13 -3.36 0.86 6.83
C MET A 13 -2.94 2.22 6.26
N TRP A 14 -3.55 2.65 5.14
CA TRP A 14 -3.25 3.95 4.56
C TRP A 14 -3.67 5.09 5.50
N TYR A 15 -4.89 5.04 6.05
CA TYR A 15 -5.34 6.05 7.02
C TYR A 15 -4.47 6.06 8.29
N GLU A 16 -4.13 4.89 8.85
CA GLU A 16 -3.26 4.81 10.04
C GLU A 16 -1.86 5.41 9.75
N VAL A 17 -1.30 5.19 8.55
CA VAL A 17 -0.05 5.83 8.13
C VAL A 17 -0.19 7.36 8.05
N LYS A 18 -1.29 7.88 7.47
CA LYS A 18 -1.54 9.33 7.37
C LYS A 18 -1.64 9.95 8.77
N GLU A 19 -2.45 9.39 9.66
CA GLU A 19 -2.58 9.86 11.05
C GLU A 19 -1.24 9.87 11.80
N LEU A 20 -0.49 8.77 11.75
CA LEU A 20 0.80 8.67 12.43
C LEU A 20 1.86 9.60 11.84
N SER A 21 1.78 9.89 10.53
CA SER A 21 2.68 10.81 9.84
C SER A 21 2.40 12.28 10.10
N SER A 22 1.15 12.62 10.45
CA SER A 22 0.76 13.97 10.87
C SER A 22 1.31 14.34 12.25
N ASN A 23 1.64 13.34 13.08
CA ASN A 23 2.23 13.57 14.40
C ASN A 23 3.72 13.97 14.27
N PRO A 24 4.12 15.13 14.84
CA PRO A 24 5.51 15.57 14.82
C PRO A 24 6.44 14.54 15.47
N GLY A 25 7.61 14.30 14.87
CA GLY A 25 8.63 13.40 15.43
C GLY A 25 8.46 11.92 15.13
N ASN A 26 7.45 11.52 14.34
CA ASN A 26 7.36 10.15 13.82
C ASN A 26 8.12 10.02 12.49
N SER A 27 9.25 9.31 12.52
CA SER A 27 9.96 8.90 11.32
C SER A 27 9.29 7.70 10.65
N ASP A 28 9.45 7.56 9.34
CA ASP A 28 8.90 6.44 8.57
C ASP A 28 9.29 5.08 9.17
N SER A 29 10.53 4.95 9.67
CA SER A 29 11.01 3.74 10.34
C SER A 29 10.27 3.42 11.64
N LYS A 30 9.87 4.44 12.41
CA LYS A 30 9.13 4.28 13.66
C LYS A 30 7.69 3.84 13.38
N ILE A 31 7.06 4.44 12.37
CA ILE A 31 5.71 4.08 11.89
C ILE A 31 5.72 2.64 11.35
N ALA A 32 6.72 2.28 10.53
CA ALA A 32 6.88 0.94 9.98
C ALA A 32 6.98 -0.13 11.08
N LYS A 33 7.82 0.11 12.11
CA LYS A 33 7.92 -0.78 13.27
C LYS A 33 6.61 -0.90 14.05
N LYS A 34 5.88 0.22 14.24
CA LYS A 34 4.62 0.24 14.97
C LYS A 34 3.51 -0.53 14.25
N LEU A 35 3.42 -0.39 12.93
CA LEU A 35 2.38 -1.00 12.10
C LEU A 35 2.75 -2.39 11.58
N GLY A 36 4.01 -2.82 11.74
CA GLY A 36 4.48 -4.11 11.22
C GLY A 36 4.55 -4.17 9.69
N VAL A 37 4.85 -3.04 9.03
CA VAL A 37 4.96 -2.95 7.56
C VAL A 37 6.34 -2.50 7.12
N ASP A 38 6.65 -2.71 5.84
CA ASP A 38 7.88 -2.20 5.24
C ASP A 38 7.91 -0.67 5.23
N ARG A 39 9.06 -0.08 5.55
CA ARG A 39 9.28 1.38 5.54
C ARG A 39 8.95 2.01 4.19
N ARG A 40 9.20 1.32 3.07
CA ARG A 40 8.88 1.79 1.72
C ARG A 40 7.37 1.91 1.51
N THR A 41 6.58 1.02 2.12
CA THR A 41 5.11 1.11 2.11
C THR A 41 4.66 2.37 2.84
N VAL A 42 5.22 2.65 4.01
CA VAL A 42 4.94 3.90 4.77
C VAL A 42 5.29 5.12 3.94
N SER A 43 6.50 5.16 3.37
CA SER A 43 6.99 6.29 2.57
C SER A 43 6.11 6.55 1.35
N ARG A 44 5.65 5.47 0.70
CA ARG A 44 4.73 5.53 -0.44
C ARG A 44 3.36 6.07 -0.01
N TYR A 45 2.74 5.49 1.01
CA TYR A 45 1.41 5.88 1.48
C TYR A 45 1.36 7.32 2.00
N LYS A 46 2.43 7.77 2.67
CA LYS A 46 2.57 9.14 3.15
C LYS A 46 2.48 10.16 2.01
N LYS A 47 3.16 9.89 0.89
CA LYS A 47 3.22 10.76 -0.30
C LYS A 47 1.98 10.68 -1.19
N MET A 48 1.23 9.59 -1.07
CA MET A 48 0.06 9.31 -1.90
C MET A 48 -1.16 10.12 -1.43
N SER A 49 -1.90 10.69 -2.38
CA SER A 49 -3.23 11.27 -2.11
C SER A 49 -4.27 10.18 -1.88
N GLU A 50 -5.47 10.56 -1.45
CA GLU A 50 -6.57 9.61 -1.26
C GLU A 50 -7.03 9.04 -2.62
N GLU A 51 -7.14 9.89 -3.64
CA GLU A 51 -7.52 9.51 -5.01
C GLU A 51 -6.51 8.54 -5.62
N GLU A 52 -5.21 8.87 -5.53
CA GLU A 52 -4.12 8.00 -5.99
C GLU A 52 -4.12 6.64 -5.26
N PHE A 53 -4.49 6.65 -3.97
CA PHE A 53 -4.59 5.43 -3.19
C PHE A 53 -5.79 4.57 -3.63
N HIS A 54 -6.95 5.17 -3.88
CA HIS A 54 -8.11 4.45 -4.41
C HIS A 54 -7.80 3.79 -5.75
N GLU A 55 -7.19 4.52 -6.69
CA GLU A 55 -6.73 3.96 -7.96
C GLU A 55 -5.72 2.82 -7.76
N PHE A 56 -4.76 2.99 -6.86
CA PHE A 56 -3.78 1.97 -6.52
C PHE A 56 -4.43 0.71 -5.93
N SER A 57 -5.47 0.85 -5.10
CA SER A 57 -6.16 -0.29 -4.48
C SER A 57 -7.02 -1.04 -5.50
N MET A 58 -7.71 -0.31 -6.37
CA MET A 58 -8.54 -0.89 -7.44
C MET A 58 -7.71 -1.56 -8.54
N LYS A 59 -6.47 -1.10 -8.77
CA LYS A 59 -5.60 -1.67 -9.79
C LYS A 59 -5.26 -3.13 -9.48
N GLN A 60 -5.78 -4.04 -10.28
CA GLN A 60 -5.39 -5.43 -10.20
C GLN A 60 -3.93 -5.59 -10.62
N ARG A 61 -3.19 -6.40 -9.84
CA ARG A 61 -1.82 -6.76 -10.21
C ARG A 61 -1.89 -7.74 -11.38
N VAL A 62 -1.56 -7.24 -12.56
CA VAL A 62 -1.38 -8.05 -13.76
C VAL A 62 0.02 -8.63 -13.71
N TYR A 63 0.12 -9.96 -13.82
CA TYR A 63 1.38 -10.63 -14.02
C TYR A 63 1.40 -11.10 -15.47
N GLU A 64 2.24 -10.49 -16.27
CA GLU A 64 2.55 -11.02 -17.60
C GLU A 64 3.62 -12.09 -17.44
N LEU A 65 3.34 -13.27 -17.97
CA LEU A 65 4.35 -14.30 -18.13
C LEU A 65 5.26 -13.84 -19.27
N VAL A 66 6.46 -13.39 -18.91
CA VAL A 66 7.49 -12.90 -19.86
C VAL A 66 7.76 -13.94 -20.96
N LEU A 67 7.63 -15.22 -20.63
CA LEU A 67 7.84 -16.32 -21.57
C LEU A 67 6.59 -16.75 -22.33
N SER A 68 5.39 -16.24 -22.01
CA SER A 68 4.16 -16.61 -22.74
C SER A 68 4.22 -16.37 -24.25
N PRO A 69 4.95 -15.37 -24.79
CA PRO A 69 5.10 -15.23 -26.24
C PRO A 69 5.93 -16.33 -26.91
N TYR A 70 6.70 -17.12 -26.14
CA TYR A 70 7.60 -18.15 -26.66
C TYR A 70 7.03 -19.57 -26.57
N TYR A 71 5.86 -19.74 -25.94
CA TYR A 71 5.19 -21.04 -25.81
C TYR A 71 3.79 -20.97 -26.45
N PRO A 72 3.54 -21.72 -27.54
CA PRO A 72 2.24 -21.76 -28.21
C PRO A 72 1.17 -22.51 -27.41
#